data_AF-A0A2D4J940-F1
#
_entry.id   AF-A0A2D4J940-F1
#
_cell.length_a   1.000
_cell.length_b   1.000
_cell.length_c   1.000
_cell.angle_alpha   90.00
_cell.angle_beta   90.00
_cell.angle_gamma   90.00
#
_symmetry.space_group_name_H-M   'P 1'
#
loop_
_entity.id
_entity.type
_entity.pdbx_description
1 polymer ?
#
loop_
_entity_poly.entity_id
_entity_poly.type
_entity_poly.pdbx_seq_one_letter_code
_entity_poly.pdbx_strand_id
1 'polypeptide(L)'
;MHYNVQHLSRIYPAGWRTDSSNYNPIEMWNMGCQIVALNFQSRCSEMDIHQGRFQENGGCGYILKPEFLRNEQSKFNPRSITEGPWYSPKKFQVKIISGQQLPKVNKSKNSIVDPRVIVEIHGVQRDNGKNQTKVIDNNGFNPAWNETFEFAIDVPQLALVRFMVEDFDASTKNDFIGQFTAPFTSLKQGYRHIHLLTKSGDQYPSATLFVHINIWDSC
;
A
#
# COMPACT_ATOMS: atom_id res chain seq x y z
N MET A 1 -7.81 -18.57 -12.72
CA MET A 1 -8.46 -18.34 -11.42
C MET A 1 -9.15 -19.58 -10.90
N HIS A 2 -10.00 -20.26 -11.70
CA HIS A 2 -10.72 -21.47 -11.25
C HIS A 2 -9.79 -22.56 -10.67
N TYR A 3 -8.63 -22.81 -11.30
CA TYR A 3 -7.62 -23.72 -10.75
C TYR A 3 -7.25 -23.42 -9.29
N ASN A 4 -7.07 -22.14 -8.95
CA ASN A 4 -6.68 -21.67 -7.62
C ASN A 4 -7.82 -21.74 -6.57
N VAL A 5 -9.03 -22.15 -6.96
CA VAL A 5 -10.11 -22.41 -6.00
C VAL A 5 -9.88 -23.75 -5.31
N GLN A 6 -9.49 -24.77 -6.07
CA GLN A 6 -9.31 -26.14 -5.58
C GLN A 6 -7.84 -26.53 -5.34
N HIS A 7 -6.89 -25.75 -5.88
CA HIS A 7 -5.47 -26.09 -5.85
C HIS A 7 -4.61 -24.92 -5.33
N LEU A 8 -3.46 -25.26 -4.76
CA LEU A 8 -2.44 -24.29 -4.38
C LEU A 8 -1.49 -24.05 -5.56
N SER A 9 -1.24 -22.77 -5.84
CA SER A 9 -0.23 -22.33 -6.81
C SER A 9 0.90 -21.60 -6.10
N ARG A 10 2.13 -22.01 -6.40
CA ARG A 10 3.35 -21.36 -5.93
C ARG A 10 4.00 -20.54 -7.04
N ILE A 11 4.17 -19.25 -6.78
CA ILE A 11 4.85 -18.30 -7.68
C ILE A 11 6.17 -17.90 -7.03
N TYR A 12 7.22 -17.70 -7.83
CA TYR A 12 8.54 -17.32 -7.34
C TYR A 12 9.21 -16.30 -8.28
N PRO A 13 10.19 -15.52 -7.80
CA PRO A 13 10.90 -14.54 -8.63
C PRO A 13 11.60 -15.20 -9.81
N ALA A 14 11.63 -14.52 -10.95
CA ALA A 14 12.33 -15.01 -12.13
C ALA A 14 13.84 -15.14 -11.89
N GLY A 15 14.49 -16.14 -12.50
CA GLY A 15 15.90 -16.46 -12.24
C GLY A 15 16.91 -15.35 -12.56
N TRP A 16 16.54 -14.36 -13.39
CA TRP A 16 17.38 -13.21 -13.69
C TRP A 16 17.45 -12.17 -12.56
N ARG A 17 16.58 -12.27 -11.54
CA ARG A 17 16.59 -11.39 -10.36
C ARG A 17 17.67 -11.82 -9.36
N THR A 18 18.91 -11.87 -9.84
CA THR A 18 20.09 -12.28 -9.06
C THR A 18 20.42 -11.31 -7.93
N ASP A 19 19.95 -10.06 -8.04
CA ASP A 19 19.98 -9.02 -7.00
C ASP A 19 18.92 -9.22 -5.90
N SER A 20 18.15 -10.30 -5.96
CA SER A 20 17.02 -10.57 -5.06
C SER A 20 15.88 -9.55 -5.15
N SER A 21 15.77 -8.76 -6.22
CA SER A 21 14.62 -7.89 -6.44
C SER A 21 13.30 -8.68 -6.46
N ASN A 22 12.21 -8.03 -6.08
CA ASN A 22 10.88 -8.63 -6.05
C ASN A 22 10.02 -8.21 -7.25
N TYR A 23 9.04 -9.04 -7.58
CA TYR A 23 7.96 -8.70 -8.51
C TYR A 23 6.73 -8.23 -7.72
N ASN A 24 5.80 -7.56 -8.39
CA ASN A 24 4.56 -7.11 -7.76
C ASN A 24 3.68 -8.31 -7.35
N PRO A 25 3.44 -8.55 -6.05
CA PRO A 25 2.64 -9.69 -5.62
C PRO A 25 1.14 -9.54 -5.89
N ILE A 26 0.66 -8.30 -6.07
CA ILE A 26 -0.76 -7.98 -6.28
C ILE A 26 -1.32 -8.68 -7.51
N GLU A 27 -0.56 -8.71 -8.61
CA GLU A 27 -0.98 -9.36 -9.85
C GLU A 27 -1.27 -10.86 -9.65
N MET A 28 -0.50 -11.51 -8.77
CA MET A 28 -0.66 -12.93 -8.46
C MET A 28 -1.86 -13.15 -7.53
N TRP A 29 -2.03 -12.32 -6.51
CA TRP A 29 -3.18 -12.39 -5.60
C TRP A 29 -4.51 -12.10 -6.31
N ASN A 30 -4.52 -11.15 -7.26
CA ASN A 30 -5.68 -10.85 -8.10
C ASN A 30 -6.12 -12.07 -8.92
N MET A 31 -5.20 -12.98 -9.26
CA MET A 31 -5.50 -14.25 -9.93
C MET A 31 -5.81 -15.40 -8.97
N GLY A 32 -5.81 -15.13 -7.66
CA GLY A 32 -6.11 -16.09 -6.60
C GLY A 32 -4.93 -16.97 -6.19
N CYS A 33 -3.71 -16.72 -6.69
CA CYS A 33 -2.51 -17.46 -6.29
C CYS A 33 -2.21 -17.21 -4.81
N GLN A 34 -1.86 -18.26 -4.07
CA GLN A 34 -1.80 -18.24 -2.60
C GLN A 34 -0.36 -18.19 -2.10
N ILE A 35 0.53 -19.02 -2.68
CA ILE A 35 1.93 -19.12 -2.25
C ILE A 35 2.77 -18.21 -3.15
N VAL A 36 2.62 -16.90 -2.97
CA VAL A 36 3.35 -15.87 -3.72
C VAL A 36 4.69 -15.60 -3.03
N ALA A 37 5.72 -16.37 -3.41
CA ALA A 37 7.03 -16.29 -2.77
C ALA A 37 7.77 -15.03 -3.21
N LEU A 38 8.27 -14.28 -2.23
CA LEU A 38 9.11 -13.09 -2.40
C LEU A 38 10.43 -13.29 -1.65
N ASN A 39 11.43 -12.50 -2.02
CA ASN A 39 12.69 -12.37 -1.32
C ASN A 39 12.49 -11.47 -0.08
N PHE A 40 12.28 -12.08 1.09
CA PHE A 40 11.98 -11.37 2.35
C PHE A 40 13.12 -10.46 2.83
N GLN A 41 14.36 -10.76 2.45
CA GLN A 41 15.53 -9.95 2.75
C GLN A 41 15.55 -8.60 2.03
N SER A 42 14.74 -8.44 0.97
CA SER A 42 14.77 -7.28 0.11
C SER A 42 13.88 -6.15 0.63
N ARG A 43 14.51 -5.06 1.06
CA ARG A 43 13.84 -3.85 1.54
C ARG A 43 13.29 -3.03 0.36
N CYS A 44 12.06 -3.30 -0.06
CA CYS A 44 11.45 -2.76 -1.27
C CYS A 44 9.92 -2.59 -1.13
N SER A 45 9.31 -1.86 -2.07
CA SER A 45 7.86 -1.62 -2.11
C SER A 45 7.03 -2.90 -2.13
N GLU A 46 7.52 -3.93 -2.81
CA GLU A 46 6.81 -5.22 -2.91
C GLU A 46 6.72 -5.90 -1.55
N MET A 47 7.76 -5.78 -0.72
CA MET A 47 7.75 -6.29 0.64
C MET A 47 6.91 -5.43 1.58
N ASP A 48 6.86 -4.10 1.38
CA ASP A 48 5.94 -3.22 2.12
C ASP A 48 4.48 -3.67 1.92
N ILE A 49 4.10 -3.91 0.65
CA ILE A 49 2.76 -4.38 0.27
C ILE A 49 2.49 -5.77 0.85
N HIS A 50 3.46 -6.68 0.78
CA HIS A 50 3.34 -8.01 1.37
C HIS A 50 3.12 -7.94 2.89
N GLN A 51 3.99 -7.24 3.61
CA GLN A 51 3.85 -7.09 5.06
C GLN A 51 2.51 -6.44 5.42
N GLY A 52 2.12 -5.36 4.73
CA GLY A 52 0.85 -4.66 4.95
C GLY A 52 -0.37 -5.56 4.74
N ARG A 53 -0.38 -6.37 3.67
CA ARG A 53 -1.43 -7.37 3.43
C ARG A 53 -1.54 -8.34 4.60
N PHE A 54 -0.43 -8.92 5.02
CA PHE A 54 -0.37 -9.97 6.04
C PHE A 54 -0.43 -9.47 7.48
N GLN A 55 -0.64 -8.17 7.73
CA GLN A 55 -1.08 -7.68 9.03
C GLN A 55 -2.55 -8.04 9.32
N GLU A 56 -3.35 -8.29 8.28
CA GLU A 56 -4.72 -8.75 8.43
C GLU A 56 -4.77 -10.11 9.17
N ASN A 57 -5.92 -10.41 9.77
CA ASN A 57 -6.16 -11.68 10.47
C ASN A 57 -5.13 -11.95 11.59
N GLY A 58 -4.75 -10.88 12.31
CA GLY A 58 -3.83 -10.96 13.44
C GLY A 58 -2.40 -11.35 13.07
N GLY A 59 -1.98 -11.17 11.81
CA GLY A 59 -0.60 -11.46 11.45
C GLY A 59 -0.27 -12.94 11.28
N CYS A 60 -1.27 -13.84 11.23
CA CYS A 60 -1.03 -15.28 11.30
C CYS A 60 -0.42 -15.90 10.02
N GLY A 61 -0.25 -15.11 8.96
CA GLY A 61 0.27 -15.57 7.66
C GLY A 61 -0.78 -16.17 6.73
N TYR A 62 -2.03 -16.29 7.16
CA TYR A 62 -3.15 -16.79 6.35
C TYR A 62 -4.29 -15.79 6.32
N ILE A 63 -4.74 -15.41 5.12
CA ILE A 63 -5.87 -14.49 4.90
C ILE A 63 -6.87 -15.19 3.99
N LEU A 64 -8.13 -15.19 4.39
CA LEU A 64 -9.20 -15.77 3.58
C LEU A 64 -9.39 -14.94 2.30
N LYS A 65 -9.36 -15.61 1.14
CA LYS A 65 -9.62 -14.94 -0.15
C LYS A 65 -11.07 -14.41 -0.23
N PRO A 66 -11.31 -13.31 -0.96
CA PRO A 66 -12.65 -12.90 -1.38
C PRO A 66 -13.49 -14.06 -1.91
N GLU A 67 -14.81 -14.02 -1.68
CA GLU A 67 -15.72 -15.10 -2.07
C GLU A 67 -15.65 -15.41 -3.57
N PHE A 68 -15.58 -14.40 -4.42
CA PHE A 68 -15.47 -14.57 -5.87
C PHE A 68 -14.13 -15.19 -6.32
N LEU A 69 -13.11 -15.27 -5.47
CA LEU A 69 -11.86 -16.03 -5.70
C LEU A 69 -11.87 -17.43 -5.06
N ARG A 70 -13.00 -17.80 -4.45
CA ARG A 70 -13.29 -19.12 -3.85
C ARG A 70 -14.45 -19.84 -4.56
N ASN A 71 -15.07 -19.21 -5.56
CA ASN A 71 -16.19 -19.77 -6.33
C ASN A 71 -15.70 -20.23 -7.72
N GLU A 72 -15.90 -21.50 -8.06
CA GLU A 72 -15.56 -22.09 -9.36
C GLU A 72 -16.37 -21.53 -10.53
N GLN A 73 -17.58 -21.05 -10.25
CA GLN A 73 -18.48 -20.45 -11.24
C GLN A 73 -18.21 -18.95 -11.41
N SER A 74 -17.26 -18.39 -10.66
CA SER A 74 -16.90 -16.98 -10.74
C SER A 74 -16.44 -16.62 -12.15
N LYS A 75 -16.98 -15.52 -12.68
CA LYS A 75 -16.54 -14.92 -13.95
C LYS A 75 -15.59 -13.74 -13.75
N PHE A 76 -15.10 -13.55 -12.51
CA PHE A 76 -14.16 -12.47 -12.20
C PHE A 76 -12.95 -12.53 -13.12
N ASN A 77 -12.55 -11.38 -13.66
CA ASN A 77 -11.30 -11.24 -14.41
C ASN A 77 -10.62 -9.92 -14.03
N PRO A 78 -9.46 -9.94 -13.35
CA PRO A 78 -8.82 -8.72 -12.87
C PRO A 78 -8.31 -7.80 -13.99
N ARG A 79 -8.25 -8.28 -15.24
CA ARG A 79 -7.88 -7.49 -16.42
C ARG A 79 -9.09 -6.92 -17.16
N SER A 80 -10.29 -7.45 -16.91
CA SER A 80 -11.53 -7.03 -17.55
C SER A 80 -12.65 -7.08 -16.53
N ILE A 81 -12.70 -6.05 -15.67
CA ILE A 81 -13.70 -5.95 -14.61
C ILE A 81 -15.05 -5.61 -15.24
N THR A 82 -15.99 -6.53 -15.08
CA THR A 82 -17.42 -6.41 -15.43
C THR A 82 -18.27 -6.36 -14.17
N GLU A 83 -19.59 -6.22 -14.32
CA GLU A 83 -20.52 -6.40 -13.21
C GLU A 83 -20.40 -7.80 -12.58
N GLY A 84 -20.56 -7.85 -11.25
CA GLY A 84 -20.51 -9.07 -10.45
C GLY A 84 -20.24 -8.77 -8.97
N PRO A 85 -20.20 -9.79 -8.10
CA PRO A 85 -20.02 -9.61 -6.66
C PRO A 85 -18.70 -8.94 -6.24
N TRP A 86 -17.70 -8.90 -7.12
CA TRP A 86 -16.44 -8.19 -6.93
C TRP A 86 -16.55 -6.68 -7.16
N TYR A 87 -17.49 -6.24 -7.99
CA TYR A 87 -17.65 -4.84 -8.39
C TYR A 87 -18.50 -4.12 -7.33
N SER A 88 -17.83 -3.46 -6.39
CA SER A 88 -18.44 -2.72 -5.29
C SER A 88 -17.78 -1.35 -5.20
N PRO A 89 -18.08 -0.45 -6.15
CA PRO A 89 -17.32 0.77 -6.34
C PRO A 89 -17.44 1.69 -5.13
N LYS A 90 -16.29 2.17 -4.64
CA LYS A 90 -16.19 3.12 -3.54
C LYS A 90 -15.48 4.39 -3.99
N LYS A 91 -15.86 5.51 -3.40
CA LYS A 91 -15.03 6.72 -3.39
C LYS A 91 -14.21 6.73 -2.11
N PHE A 92 -12.90 6.88 -2.27
CA PHE A 92 -11.95 6.98 -1.18
C PHE A 92 -11.35 8.38 -1.17
N GLN A 93 -11.65 9.14 -0.12
CA GLN A 93 -11.05 10.43 0.11
C GLN A 93 -10.12 10.37 1.31
N VAL A 94 -8.92 10.91 1.15
CA VAL A 94 -7.96 11.05 2.24
C VAL A 94 -7.38 12.44 2.26
N LYS A 95 -7.52 13.11 3.41
CA LYS A 95 -6.83 14.37 3.70
C LYS A 95 -5.56 14.08 4.47
N ILE A 96 -4.41 14.39 3.88
CA ILE A 96 -3.12 14.41 4.56
C ILE A 96 -3.01 15.74 5.30
N ILE A 97 -3.20 15.71 6.62
CA ILE A 97 -3.26 16.93 7.44
C ILE A 97 -1.84 17.35 7.79
N SER A 98 -1.10 16.49 8.50
CA SER A 98 0.24 16.79 9.00
C SER A 98 1.05 15.53 9.29
N GLY A 99 2.36 15.69 9.48
CA GLY A 99 3.27 14.66 9.97
C GLY A 99 3.76 15.01 11.37
N GLN A 100 4.23 14.02 12.11
CA GLN A 100 4.81 14.19 13.44
C GLN A 100 6.11 13.40 13.53
N GLN A 101 7.17 14.07 13.99
CA GLN A 101 8.47 13.47 14.32
C GLN A 101 9.02 12.54 13.21
N LEU A 102 8.99 13.02 11.96
CA LEU A 102 9.53 12.29 10.82
C LEU A 102 11.05 12.11 10.98
N PRO A 103 11.54 10.87 10.88
CA PRO A 103 12.94 10.57 11.15
C PRO A 103 13.83 11.08 10.03
N LYS A 104 14.96 11.68 10.42
CA LYS A 104 16.06 11.97 9.50
C LYS A 104 16.83 10.68 9.22
N VAL A 105 16.58 10.08 8.06
CA VAL A 105 17.17 8.78 7.69
C VAL A 105 18.63 8.94 7.28
N ASN A 106 18.95 10.01 6.55
CA ASN A 106 20.31 10.29 6.11
C ASN A 106 21.05 11.23 7.08
N LYS A 107 21.85 10.65 8.00
CA LYS A 107 22.59 11.41 9.02
C LYS A 107 23.83 12.14 8.49
N SER A 108 24.33 11.80 7.30
CA SER A 108 25.53 12.44 6.75
C SER A 108 25.24 13.81 6.15
N LYS A 109 24.01 14.05 5.68
CA LYS A 109 23.56 15.39 5.27
C LYS A 109 23.25 16.20 6.52
N ASN A 110 23.84 17.39 6.70
CA ASN A 110 23.47 18.30 7.79
C ASN A 110 22.22 19.14 7.47
N SER A 111 21.25 18.55 6.75
CA SER A 111 19.99 19.19 6.35
C SER A 111 18.83 18.81 7.28
N ILE A 112 17.77 19.61 7.25
CA ILE A 112 16.49 19.19 7.80
C ILE A 112 15.74 18.45 6.69
N VAL A 113 14.86 17.53 7.07
CA VAL A 113 14.04 16.76 6.12
C VAL A 113 13.08 17.71 5.39
N ASP A 114 12.93 17.51 4.09
CA ASP A 114 12.00 18.18 3.19
C ASP A 114 10.87 17.20 2.82
N PRO A 115 9.92 16.89 3.73
CA PRO A 115 9.05 15.74 3.53
C PRO A 115 7.98 15.98 2.47
N ARG A 116 7.68 14.91 1.72
CA ARG A 116 6.47 14.75 0.92
C ARG A 116 5.78 13.44 1.25
N VAL A 117 4.45 13.42 1.16
CA VAL A 117 3.63 12.21 1.35
C VAL A 117 3.11 11.75 0.00
N ILE A 118 3.20 10.45 -0.23
CA ILE A 118 2.70 9.76 -1.40
C ILE A 118 1.63 8.77 -0.94
N VAL A 119 0.47 8.82 -1.57
CA VAL A 119 -0.63 7.87 -1.35
C VAL A 119 -0.83 7.06 -2.62
N GLU A 120 -0.70 5.73 -2.49
CA GLU A 120 -0.82 4.78 -3.59
C GLU A 120 -1.95 3.79 -3.32
N ILE A 121 -2.70 3.48 -4.36
CA ILE A 121 -3.68 2.40 -4.39
C ILE A 121 -3.09 1.25 -5.18
N HIS A 122 -3.13 0.05 -4.60
CA HIS A 122 -2.63 -1.18 -5.18
C HIS A 122 -3.75 -2.22 -5.20
N GLY A 123 -4.18 -2.67 -6.38
CA GLY A 123 -5.27 -3.65 -6.50
C GLY A 123 -5.40 -4.18 -7.92
N VAL A 124 -6.62 -4.25 -8.43
CA VAL A 124 -6.84 -4.50 -9.87
C VAL A 124 -6.31 -3.30 -10.66
N GLN A 125 -5.96 -3.51 -11.94
CA GLN A 125 -5.31 -2.47 -12.75
C GLN A 125 -6.11 -1.17 -12.82
N ARG A 126 -7.44 -1.27 -12.80
CA ARG A 126 -8.36 -0.13 -12.87
C ARG A 126 -8.38 0.72 -11.58
N ASP A 127 -8.06 0.12 -10.44
CA ASP A 127 -8.03 0.80 -9.13
C ASP A 127 -6.67 1.45 -8.85
N ASN A 128 -5.61 1.01 -9.55
CA ASN A 128 -4.26 1.50 -9.30
C ASN A 128 -4.18 3.01 -9.52
N GLY A 129 -3.68 3.73 -8.52
CA GLY A 129 -3.61 5.18 -8.52
C GLY A 129 -2.51 5.68 -7.60
N LYS A 130 -2.02 6.89 -7.86
CA LYS A 130 -0.98 7.53 -7.06
C LYS A 130 -1.15 9.03 -7.06
N ASN A 131 -1.21 9.62 -5.88
CA ASN A 131 -1.15 11.06 -5.68
C ASN A 131 -0.05 11.39 -4.65
N GLN A 132 0.44 12.62 -4.69
CA GLN A 132 1.48 13.08 -3.77
C GLN A 132 1.20 14.52 -3.35
N THR A 133 1.59 14.85 -2.12
CA THR A 133 1.53 16.21 -1.61
C THR A 133 2.63 17.06 -2.22
N LYS A 134 2.54 18.37 -1.98
CA LYS A 134 3.69 19.27 -2.07
C LYS A 134 4.78 18.86 -1.07
N VAL A 135 5.98 19.35 -1.32
CA VAL A 135 7.10 19.28 -0.40
C VAL A 135 6.93 20.37 0.67
N ILE A 136 7.25 20.06 1.91
CA ILE A 136 7.39 21.06 2.98
C ILE A 136 8.88 21.21 3.27
N ASP A 137 9.42 22.41 3.09
CA ASP A 137 10.84 22.63 3.25
C ASP A 137 11.24 22.68 4.74
N ASN A 138 12.33 22.01 5.08
CA ASN A 138 13.04 22.04 6.34
C ASN A 138 12.14 21.79 7.57
N ASN A 139 11.20 20.85 7.49
CA ASN A 139 10.35 20.51 8.63
C ASN A 139 10.01 19.01 8.69
N GLY A 140 10.82 18.25 9.41
CA GLY A 140 10.48 16.87 9.81
C GLY A 140 9.68 16.76 11.12
N PHE A 141 9.61 17.82 11.93
CA PHE A 141 9.05 17.72 13.28
C PHE A 141 7.51 17.76 13.29
N ASN A 142 6.92 18.69 12.54
CA ASN A 142 5.47 18.89 12.48
C ASN A 142 4.98 19.48 11.12
N PRO A 143 5.41 18.92 9.96
CA PRO A 143 4.98 19.43 8.66
C PRO A 143 3.45 19.37 8.52
N ALA A 144 2.86 20.37 7.87
CA ALA A 144 1.42 20.43 7.62
C ALA A 144 1.16 20.64 6.12
N TRP A 145 0.45 19.70 5.50
CA TRP A 145 0.10 19.74 4.08
C TRP A 145 -1.32 20.22 3.87
N ASN A 146 -2.27 19.71 4.65
CA ASN A 146 -3.71 19.96 4.47
C ASN A 146 -4.24 19.66 3.05
N GLU A 147 -3.64 18.69 2.37
CA GLU A 147 -4.01 18.31 1.00
C GLU A 147 -4.96 17.11 1.01
N THR A 148 -5.96 17.13 0.13
CA THR A 148 -6.97 16.06 0.00
C THR A 148 -6.83 15.37 -1.35
N PHE A 149 -6.81 14.04 -1.33
CA PHE A 149 -6.83 13.21 -2.52
C PHE A 149 -8.11 12.39 -2.57
N GLU A 150 -8.58 12.12 -3.78
CA GLU A 150 -9.71 11.24 -4.06
C GLU A 150 -9.30 10.16 -5.04
N PHE A 151 -9.79 8.94 -4.79
CA PHE A 151 -9.58 7.76 -5.63
C PHE A 151 -10.92 7.04 -5.81
N ALA A 152 -11.13 6.47 -6.99
CA ALA A 152 -12.22 5.52 -7.26
C ALA A 152 -11.67 4.10 -7.12
N ILE A 153 -12.38 3.25 -6.39
CA ILE A 153 -11.98 1.87 -6.09
C ILE A 153 -13.12 0.93 -6.53
N ASP A 154 -12.98 0.25 -7.65
CA ASP A 154 -14.01 -0.65 -8.19
C ASP A 154 -14.06 -2.00 -7.45
N VAL A 155 -12.90 -2.52 -7.01
CA VAL A 155 -12.78 -3.82 -6.33
C VAL A 155 -12.10 -3.69 -4.96
N PRO A 156 -12.79 -3.10 -3.95
CA PRO A 156 -12.22 -2.84 -2.62
C PRO A 156 -11.61 -4.06 -1.92
N GLN A 157 -12.17 -5.26 -2.15
CA GLN A 157 -11.70 -6.50 -1.51
C GLN A 157 -10.31 -6.95 -2.00
N LEU A 158 -9.79 -6.38 -3.09
CA LEU A 158 -8.45 -6.63 -3.60
C LEU A 158 -7.52 -5.42 -3.48
N ALA A 159 -8.04 -4.27 -3.04
CA ALA A 159 -7.28 -3.04 -2.92
C ALA A 159 -6.50 -2.98 -1.60
N LEU A 160 -5.30 -2.41 -1.66
CA LEU A 160 -4.51 -1.95 -0.54
C LEU A 160 -4.20 -0.47 -0.72
N VAL A 161 -4.04 0.24 0.39
CA VAL A 161 -3.62 1.64 0.41
C VAL A 161 -2.27 1.74 1.09
N ARG A 162 -1.32 2.38 0.41
CA ARG A 162 0.04 2.61 0.86
C ARG A 162 0.29 4.09 1.03
N PHE A 163 0.72 4.47 2.22
CA PHE A 163 1.21 5.79 2.57
C PHE A 163 2.72 5.71 2.64
N MET A 164 3.42 6.56 1.89
CA MET A 164 4.88 6.61 1.89
C MET A 164 5.32 8.06 2.10
N VAL A 165 6.34 8.25 2.93
CA VAL A 165 6.95 9.55 3.15
C VAL A 165 8.39 9.50 2.62
N GLU A 166 8.76 10.52 1.86
CA GLU A 166 10.10 10.69 1.31
C GLU A 166 10.65 12.06 1.69
N ASP A 167 11.97 12.14 1.85
CA ASP A 167 12.75 13.36 1.96
C ASP A 167 13.12 13.80 0.54
N PHE A 168 12.56 14.92 0.10
CA PHE A 168 12.75 15.42 -1.25
C PHE A 168 14.14 16.04 -1.41
N ASP A 169 14.85 15.62 -2.46
CA ASP A 169 16.13 16.22 -2.84
C ASP A 169 16.10 16.53 -4.34
N ALA A 170 16.26 17.80 -4.70
CA ALA A 170 16.24 18.21 -6.11
C ALA A 170 17.44 17.71 -6.92
N SER A 171 18.53 17.36 -6.25
CA SER A 171 19.81 17.00 -6.88
C SER A 171 20.10 15.50 -6.85
N THR A 172 19.51 14.77 -5.91
CA THR A 172 19.75 13.33 -5.75
C THR A 172 18.44 12.53 -5.68
N LYS A 173 18.55 11.21 -5.58
CA LYS A 173 17.36 10.38 -5.34
C LYS A 173 16.81 10.69 -3.95
N ASN A 174 15.51 10.94 -3.88
CA ASN A 174 14.81 11.16 -2.61
C ASN A 174 15.05 10.01 -1.63
N ASP A 175 15.28 10.37 -0.37
CA ASP A 175 15.51 9.41 0.70
C ASP A 175 14.16 8.91 1.24
N PHE A 176 14.01 7.59 1.35
CA PHE A 176 12.82 7.00 1.98
C PHE A 176 12.82 7.31 3.48
N ILE A 177 11.72 7.84 4.01
CA ILE A 177 11.57 8.14 5.44
C ILE A 177 10.83 6.99 6.14
N GLY A 178 9.65 6.66 5.63
CA GLY A 178 8.80 5.64 6.23
C GLY A 178 7.58 5.32 5.39
N GLN A 179 6.92 4.21 5.71
CA GLN A 179 5.70 3.78 5.01
C GLN A 179 4.71 3.11 5.93
N PHE A 180 3.46 3.06 5.50
CA PHE A 180 2.45 2.18 6.05
C PHE A 180 1.56 1.65 4.93
N THR A 181 1.28 0.35 4.92
CA THR A 181 0.40 -0.27 3.93
C THR A 181 -0.65 -1.11 4.64
N ALA A 182 -1.91 -1.02 4.20
CA ALA A 182 -3.01 -1.82 4.75
C ALA A 182 -4.02 -2.22 3.67
N PRO A 183 -4.75 -3.35 3.83
CA PRO A 183 -5.93 -3.64 3.02
C PRO A 183 -6.94 -2.50 3.11
N PHE A 184 -7.56 -2.14 1.98
CA PHE A 184 -8.54 -1.07 1.91
C PHE A 184 -9.71 -1.32 2.88
N THR A 185 -10.18 -2.56 2.96
CA THR A 185 -11.25 -3.01 3.87
C THR A 185 -10.90 -2.89 5.36
N SER A 186 -9.61 -2.77 5.69
CA SER A 186 -9.13 -2.59 7.07
C SER A 186 -8.94 -1.13 7.45
N LEU A 187 -9.11 -0.17 6.53
CA LEU A 187 -8.98 1.24 6.82
C LEU A 187 -10.11 1.74 7.73
N LYS A 188 -9.72 2.46 8.78
CA LYS A 188 -10.66 3.13 9.69
C LYS A 188 -10.93 4.55 9.21
N GLN A 189 -12.21 4.91 9.09
CA GLN A 189 -12.64 6.26 8.72
C GLN A 189 -12.46 7.27 9.87
N GLY A 190 -12.59 8.56 9.54
CA GLY A 190 -12.44 9.70 10.43
C GLY A 190 -10.99 10.14 10.61
N TYR A 191 -10.73 10.88 11.69
CA TYR A 191 -9.38 11.31 12.08
C TYR A 191 -8.56 10.15 12.63
N ARG A 192 -7.39 9.90 12.03
CA ARG A 192 -6.50 8.78 12.39
C ARG A 192 -5.04 9.21 12.35
N HIS A 193 -4.24 8.56 13.18
CA HIS A 193 -2.80 8.54 13.00
C HIS A 193 -2.40 7.27 12.25
N ILE A 194 -1.55 7.44 11.25
CA ILE A 194 -0.87 6.37 10.54
C ILE A 194 0.51 6.27 11.14
N HIS A 195 0.82 5.14 11.76
CA HIS A 195 2.13 4.86 12.34
C HIS A 195 3.08 4.38 11.26
N LEU A 196 4.14 5.15 11.01
CA LEU A 196 5.09 4.86 9.95
C LEU A 196 6.03 3.72 10.37
N LEU A 197 6.40 2.93 9.38
CA LEU A 197 7.36 1.84 9.49
C LEU A 197 8.67 2.20 8.79
N THR A 198 9.77 1.63 9.26
CA THR A 198 11.08 1.71 8.62
C THR A 198 11.10 0.92 7.32
N LYS A 199 12.21 1.02 6.59
CA LYS A 199 12.45 0.23 5.37
C LYS A 199 12.53 -1.28 5.61
N SER A 200 12.71 -1.70 6.86
CA SER A 200 12.70 -3.12 7.27
C SER A 200 11.33 -3.59 7.75
N GLY A 201 10.36 -2.68 7.91
CA GLY A 201 9.05 -2.97 8.49
C GLY A 201 8.95 -2.75 10.01
N ASP A 202 10.01 -2.24 10.65
CA ASP A 202 9.99 -1.98 12.08
C ASP A 202 9.15 -0.74 12.40
N GLN A 203 8.48 -0.70 13.55
CA GLN A 203 7.71 0.48 13.95
C GLN A 203 8.63 1.63 14.39
N TYR A 204 8.37 2.83 13.90
CA TYR A 204 8.90 4.03 14.53
C TYR A 204 8.14 4.33 15.83
N PRO A 205 8.81 4.74 16.91
CA PRO A 205 8.16 4.99 18.20
C PRO A 205 7.23 6.21 18.17
N SER A 206 7.48 7.18 17.30
CA SER A 206 6.75 8.46 17.31
C SER A 206 6.48 9.07 15.94
N ALA A 207 6.93 8.41 14.85
CA ALA A 207 6.75 8.94 13.51
C ALA A 207 5.34 8.61 12.99
N THR A 208 4.51 9.63 12.79
CA THR A 208 3.12 9.46 12.34
C THR A 208 2.73 10.44 11.26
N LEU A 209 1.71 10.07 10.48
CA LEU A 209 0.90 11.01 9.70
C LEU A 209 -0.46 11.14 10.35
N PHE A 210 -0.93 12.37 10.54
CA PHE A 210 -2.31 12.66 10.92
C PHE A 210 -3.15 12.86 9.66
N VAL A 211 -4.22 12.08 9.53
CA VAL A 211 -5.06 12.04 8.34
C VAL A 211 -6.54 12.07 8.70
N HIS A 212 -7.37 12.48 7.74
CA HIS A 212 -8.82 12.25 7.79
C HIS A 212 -9.23 11.38 6.60
N ILE A 213 -9.84 10.23 6.89
CA ILE A 213 -10.25 9.24 5.89
C ILE A 213 -11.78 9.22 5.78
N ASN A 214 -12.30 9.29 4.57
CA ASN A 214 -13.72 9.13 4.28
C ASN A 214 -13.91 8.14 3.12
N ILE A 215 -14.80 7.16 3.29
CA ILE A 215 -15.10 6.10 2.34
C ILE A 215 -16.61 5.96 2.21
N TRP A 216 -17.12 6.09 1.00
CA TRP A 216 -18.55 5.94 0.71
C TRP A 216 -18.78 5.21 -0.60
N ASP A 217 -20.01 4.72 -0.79
CA ASP A 217 -20.43 4.08 -2.03
C ASP A 217 -20.41 5.07 -3.20
N SER A 218 -19.86 4.64 -4.34
CA SER A 218 -20.04 5.36 -5.60
C SER A 218 -21.46 5.10 -6.09
N CYS A 219 -22.26 6.16 -6.26
CA CYS A 219 -23.55 6.10 -6.95
C CYS A 219 -23.39 5.67 -8.41
#